data_AF-A0A2V7VKF3-F1
#
_entry.id   AF-A0A2V7VKF3-F1
#
_cell.length_a   1.000
_cell.length_b   1.000
_cell.length_c   1.000
_cell.angle_alpha   90.00
_cell.angle_beta   90.00
_cell.angle_gamma   90.00
#
_symmetry.space_group_name_H-M   'P 1'
#
loop_
_entity.id
_entity.type
_entity.pdbx_description
1 polymer ?
#
loop_
_entity_poly.entity_id
_entity_poly.type
_entity_poly.pdbx_seq_one_letter_code
_entity_poly.pdbx_strand_id
1 'polypeptide(L)'
;MKKLTRLGTVSLGIVVASTVAGGLFGGRVLAGTSRLSDHLRIYTAIVSAVEDNYVDEVKSDRLVSSSIREMLRTLDPHSNFLEVKDYATMQERQHGSYYGLGITVQSV
;
A
#
# COMPACT_ATOMS: atom_id res chain seq x y z
N MET A 1 2.80 2.79 61.06
CA MET A 1 2.25 2.13 59.85
C MET A 1 1.85 3.08 58.70
N LYS A 2 1.78 4.42 58.89
CA LYS A 2 1.35 5.38 57.85
C LYS A 2 2.34 5.68 56.71
N LYS A 3 3.60 5.23 56.79
CA LYS A 3 4.64 5.50 55.76
C LYS A 3 4.49 4.61 54.51
N LEU A 4 3.95 3.39 54.66
CA LEU A 4 3.80 2.44 53.56
C LEU A 4 2.63 2.82 52.64
N THR A 5 1.55 3.38 53.19
CA THR A 5 0.39 3.89 52.42
C THR A 5 0.74 5.13 51.60
N ARG A 6 1.65 5.99 52.10
CA ARG A 6 2.13 7.17 51.37
C ARG A 6 3.04 6.83 50.18
N LEU A 7 3.79 5.73 50.28
CA LEU A 7 4.65 5.26 49.17
C LEU A 7 3.79 4.75 47.99
N GLY A 8 2.70 4.04 48.29
CA GLY A 8 1.77 3.52 47.27
C GLY A 8 0.97 4.62 46.55
N THR A 9 0.61 5.71 47.24
CA THR A 9 -0.08 6.84 46.58
C THR A 9 0.83 7.63 45.64
N VAL A 10 2.15 7.68 45.93
CA VAL A 10 3.12 8.36 45.06
C VAL A 10 3.42 7.54 43.81
N SER A 11 3.55 6.21 43.92
CA SER A 11 3.76 5.35 42.75
C SER A 11 2.55 5.35 41.81
N LEU A 12 1.33 5.36 42.35
CA LEU A 12 0.11 5.48 41.54
C LEU A 12 0.05 6.81 40.78
N GLY A 13 0.46 7.91 41.42
CA GLY A 13 0.55 9.22 40.78
C GLY A 13 1.54 9.25 39.61
N ILE A 14 2.70 8.61 39.75
CA ILE A 14 3.71 8.52 38.68
C ILE A 14 3.20 7.70 37.50
N VAL A 15 2.51 6.58 37.75
CA VAL A 15 1.92 5.75 36.69
C VAL A 15 0.86 6.54 35.93
N VAL A 16 -0.06 7.21 36.63
CA VAL A 16 -1.10 8.04 36.00
C VAL A 16 -0.49 9.19 35.21
N ALA A 17 0.51 9.89 35.77
CA ALA A 17 1.20 10.97 35.07
C ALA A 17 1.93 10.46 33.82
N SER A 18 2.52 9.27 33.87
CA SER A 18 3.21 8.66 32.72
C SER A 18 2.23 8.21 31.64
N THR A 19 1.07 7.67 32.00
CA THR A 19 0.01 7.30 31.03
C THR A 19 -0.58 8.55 30.37
N VAL A 20 -0.84 9.61 31.14
CA VAL A 20 -1.36 10.87 30.60
C VAL A 20 -0.33 11.54 29.69
N ALA A 21 0.94 11.60 30.11
CA ALA A 21 2.02 12.11 29.27
C ALA A 21 2.22 11.26 28.01
N GLY A 22 2.21 9.93 28.13
CA GLY A 22 2.30 9.02 27.00
C GLY A 22 1.15 9.19 26.00
N GLY A 23 -0.08 9.40 26.47
CA GLY A 23 -1.25 9.65 25.62
C GLY A 23 -1.18 11.01 24.90
N LEU A 24 -0.74 12.07 25.58
CA LEU A 24 -0.65 13.42 25.00
C LEU A 24 0.52 13.59 24.04
N PHE A 25 1.66 12.96 24.32
CA PHE A 25 2.87 13.08 23.50
C PHE A 25 3.05 11.94 22.49
N GLY A 26 2.36 10.81 22.65
CA GLY A 26 2.50 9.63 21.79
C GLY A 26 2.13 9.86 20.32
N GLY A 27 1.12 10.70 20.05
CA GLY A 27 0.71 11.05 18.68
C GLY A 27 1.80 11.76 17.87
N ARG A 28 2.77 12.43 18.53
CA ARG A 28 3.87 13.14 17.87
C ARG A 28 5.08 12.26 17.57
N VAL A 29 5.20 11.10 18.21
CA VAL A 29 6.31 10.16 18.00
C VAL A 29 6.13 9.36 16.70
N LEU A 30 4.90 9.23 16.21
CA LEU A 30 4.56 8.53 14.95
C LEU A 30 4.84 9.34 13.67
N ALA A 31 5.46 10.52 13.79
CA ALA A 31 5.65 11.47 12.68
C ALA A 31 6.45 10.91 11.47
N GLY A 32 7.22 9.82 11.64
CA GLY A 32 7.92 9.16 10.54
C GLY A 32 7.00 8.55 9.47
N THR A 33 5.78 8.18 9.83
CA THR A 33 4.78 7.60 8.90
C THR A 33 3.96 8.66 8.16
N SER A 34 4.02 9.94 8.58
CA SER A 34 3.14 11.01 8.07
C SER A 34 3.25 11.21 6.56
N ARG A 35 4.46 11.33 6.00
CA ARG A 35 4.66 11.67 4.57
C ARG A 35 4.09 10.61 3.63
N LEU A 36 4.34 9.33 3.90
CA LEU A 36 3.80 8.24 3.08
C LEU A 36 2.29 8.18 3.20
N SER A 37 1.75 8.30 4.41
CA SER A 37 0.30 8.36 4.64
C SER A 37 -0.36 9.56 3.95
N ASP A 38 0.31 10.70 3.89
CA ASP A 38 -0.16 11.88 3.16
C ASP A 38 -0.21 11.64 1.65
N HIS A 39 0.84 11.05 1.08
CA HIS A 39 0.86 10.70 -0.34
C HIS A 39 -0.18 9.63 -0.71
N LEU A 40 -0.37 8.62 0.14
CA LEU A 40 -1.41 7.61 -0.06
C LEU A 40 -2.82 8.23 0.02
N ARG A 41 -3.05 9.17 0.93
CA ARG A 41 -4.33 9.88 1.01
C ARG A 41 -4.61 10.68 -0.28
N ILE A 42 -3.61 11.38 -0.81
CA ILE A 42 -3.73 12.12 -2.07
C ILE A 42 -3.99 11.15 -3.22
N TYR A 43 -3.26 10.05 -3.28
CA TYR A 43 -3.45 9.02 -4.31
C TYR A 43 -4.88 8.47 -4.31
N THR A 44 -5.42 8.08 -3.15
CA THR A 44 -6.80 7.61 -3.04
C THR A 44 -7.80 8.67 -3.49
N ALA A 45 -7.59 9.93 -3.11
CA ALA A 45 -8.47 11.03 -3.53
C ALA A 45 -8.48 11.23 -5.05
N ILE A 46 -7.33 11.06 -5.72
CA ILE A 46 -7.24 11.13 -7.18
C ILE A 46 -8.00 9.97 -7.83
N VAL A 47 -7.80 8.73 -7.34
CA VAL A 47 -8.49 7.56 -7.88
C VAL A 47 -10.01 7.71 -7.75
N SER A 48 -10.51 8.12 -6.57
CA SER A 48 -11.93 8.36 -6.36
C SER A 48 -12.47 9.49 -7.23
N ALA A 49 -11.72 10.59 -7.39
CA ALA A 49 -12.14 11.68 -8.25
C ALA A 49 -12.27 11.24 -9.72
N VAL A 50 -11.39 10.36 -10.20
CA VAL A 50 -11.50 9.79 -11.55
C VAL A 50 -12.72 8.86 -11.64
N GLU A 51 -12.93 8.00 -10.65
CA GLU A 51 -14.10 7.09 -10.63
C GLU A 51 -15.43 7.85 -10.65
N ASP A 52 -15.54 8.96 -9.90
CA ASP A 52 -16.78 9.74 -9.77
C ASP A 52 -17.05 10.69 -10.94
N ASN A 53 -16.00 11.21 -11.60
CA ASN A 53 -16.13 12.30 -12.58
C ASN A 53 -15.80 11.88 -14.02
N TYR A 54 -15.33 10.65 -14.26
CA TYR A 54 -15.02 10.19 -15.60
C TYR A 54 -16.29 9.78 -16.37
N VAL A 55 -16.26 9.94 -17.69
CA VAL A 55 -17.43 9.75 -18.57
C VAL A 55 -17.85 8.29 -18.69
N ASP A 56 -16.89 7.36 -18.59
CA ASP A 56 -17.12 5.92 -18.68
C ASP A 56 -16.94 5.25 -17.31
N GLU A 57 -17.51 4.06 -17.14
CA GLU A 57 -17.29 3.24 -15.95
C GLU A 57 -15.83 2.75 -15.91
N VAL A 58 -15.03 3.30 -14.99
CA VAL A 58 -13.64 2.91 -14.79
C VAL A 58 -13.52 2.07 -13.52
N LYS A 59 -13.01 0.84 -13.67
CA LYS A 59 -12.72 0.00 -12.51
C LYS A 59 -11.47 0.49 -11.78
N SER A 60 -11.60 0.83 -10.51
CA SER A 60 -10.50 1.25 -9.64
C SER A 60 -9.34 0.25 -9.59
N ASP A 61 -9.62 -1.07 -9.65
CA ASP A 61 -8.58 -2.10 -9.74
C ASP A 61 -7.63 -1.91 -10.94
N ARG A 62 -8.18 -1.50 -12.09
CA ARG A 62 -7.39 -1.27 -13.31
C ARG A 62 -6.52 -0.02 -13.18
N LEU A 63 -7.05 1.03 -12.55
CA LEU A 63 -6.29 2.27 -12.30
C LEU A 63 -5.12 2.00 -11.36
N VAL A 64 -5.34 1.20 -10.34
CA VAL A 64 -4.29 0.79 -9.39
C VAL A 64 -3.26 -0.13 -10.04
N SER A 65 -3.67 -1.15 -10.79
CA SER A 65 -2.71 -2.03 -11.48
C SER A 65 -1.86 -1.27 -12.50
N SER A 66 -2.47 -0.31 -13.20
CA SER A 66 -1.78 0.53 -14.19
C SER A 66 -0.84 1.53 -13.52
N SER A 67 -1.23 2.14 -12.40
CA SER A 67 -0.34 3.07 -11.68
C SER A 67 0.89 2.35 -11.13
N ILE A 68 0.74 1.12 -10.61
CA ILE A 68 1.88 0.30 -10.15
C ILE A 68 2.82 -0.04 -11.31
N ARG A 69 2.27 -0.41 -12.47
CA ARG A 69 3.07 -0.69 -13.67
C ARG A 69 3.92 0.53 -14.06
N GLU A 70 3.34 1.72 -14.08
CA GLU A 70 4.07 2.96 -14.42
C GLU A 70 5.06 3.38 -13.32
N MET A 71 4.75 3.15 -12.04
CA MET A 71 5.70 3.37 -10.93
C MET A 71 6.94 2.49 -11.08
N LEU A 72 6.78 1.20 -11.40
CA LEU A 72 7.91 0.29 -11.63
C LEU A 72 8.70 0.65 -12.88
N ARG A 73 8.02 1.02 -13.97
CA ARG A 73 8.66 1.48 -15.20
C ARG A 73 9.50 2.74 -15.00
N THR A 74 9.06 3.63 -14.11
CA THR A 74 9.80 4.85 -13.74
C THR A 74 11.05 4.52 -12.93
N LEU A 75 10.99 3.47 -12.10
CA LEU A 75 12.12 3.03 -11.29
C LEU A 75 13.21 2.37 -12.15
N ASP A 76 12.83 1.46 -13.04
CA ASP A 76 13.73 0.77 -13.95
C ASP A 76 12.96 0.22 -15.17
N PRO A 77 13.43 0.43 -16.42
CA PRO A 77 12.85 -0.16 -17.63
C PRO A 77 12.68 -1.69 -17.62
N HIS A 78 13.42 -2.42 -16.79
CA HIS A 78 13.33 -3.87 -16.69
C HIS A 78 12.33 -4.37 -15.64
N SER A 79 11.86 -3.49 -14.75
CA SER A 79 10.89 -3.85 -13.72
C SER A 79 9.46 -3.80 -14.27
N ASN A 80 8.76 -4.92 -14.23
CA ASN A 80 7.40 -5.05 -14.77
C ASN A 80 6.44 -5.63 -13.72
N PHE A 81 5.23 -5.05 -13.65
CA PHE A 81 4.12 -5.61 -12.89
C PHE A 81 3.28 -6.52 -13.79
N LEU A 82 3.08 -7.78 -13.38
CA LEU A 82 2.28 -8.75 -14.12
C LEU A 82 0.94 -8.99 -13.41
N GLU A 83 -0.15 -8.80 -14.14
CA GLU A 83 -1.46 -9.26 -13.68
C GLU A 83 -1.54 -10.79 -13.75
N VAL A 84 -2.47 -11.40 -13.02
CA VAL A 84 -2.61 -12.87 -12.94
C VAL A 84 -2.68 -13.52 -14.34
N LYS A 85 -3.43 -12.89 -15.26
CA LYS A 85 -3.54 -13.35 -16.66
C LYS A 85 -2.21 -13.28 -17.41
N ASP A 86 -1.46 -12.18 -17.23
CA ASP A 86 -0.21 -11.92 -17.94
C ASP A 86 0.87 -12.90 -17.45
N TYR A 87 0.87 -13.19 -16.15
CA TYR A 87 1.74 -14.17 -15.54
C TYR A 87 1.41 -15.60 -16.01
N ALA A 88 0.13 -15.95 -16.12
CA ALA A 88 -0.28 -17.25 -16.67
C ALA A 88 0.17 -17.42 -18.12
N THR A 89 -0.01 -16.40 -18.97
CA THR A 89 0.49 -16.41 -20.36
C THR A 89 2.02 -16.47 -20.42
N MET A 90 2.73 -15.76 -19.54
CA MET A 90 4.19 -15.85 -19.43
C MET A 90 4.62 -17.28 -19.09
N GLN A 91 3.97 -17.91 -18.11
CA GLN A 91 4.22 -19.30 -17.76
C GLN A 91 3.93 -20.22 -18.94
N GLU A 92 2.81 -20.07 -19.65
CA GLU A 92 2.48 -20.89 -20.82
C GLU A 92 3.58 -20.81 -21.90
N ARG A 93 4.10 -19.59 -22.14
CA ARG A 93 5.24 -19.36 -23.04
C ARG A 93 6.53 -20.03 -22.55
N GLN A 94 6.82 -19.98 -21.25
CA GLN A 94 8.00 -20.60 -20.65
C GLN A 94 7.93 -22.13 -20.67
N HIS A 95 6.77 -22.69 -20.41
CA HIS A 95 6.54 -24.14 -20.42
C HIS A 95 6.43 -24.72 -21.83
N GLY A 96 6.49 -23.89 -22.88
CA GLY A 96 6.46 -24.33 -24.27
C GLY A 96 5.16 -25.07 -24.65
N SER A 97 4.12 -25.01 -23.83
CA SER A 97 2.84 -25.68 -24.07
C SER A 97 1.98 -24.84 -25.01
N TYR A 98 2.44 -24.73 -26.26
CA TYR A 98 1.52 -24.40 -27.35
C TYR A 98 0.59 -25.59 -27.57
N TYR A 99 -0.58 -25.59 -26.93
CA TYR A 99 -1.69 -26.44 -27.36
C TYR A 99 -2.32 -25.84 -28.63
N GLY A 100 -1.59 -25.81 -29.74
CA GLY A 100 -2.09 -25.19 -30.98
C GLY A 100 -1.21 -25.43 -32.19
N LEU A 101 -1.64 -26.37 -33.04
CA LEU A 101 -1.45 -26.58 -34.50
C LEU A 101 -0.11 -26.27 -35.22
N GLY A 102 0.90 -25.67 -34.59
CA GLY A 102 2.21 -25.41 -35.19
C GLY A 102 2.23 -24.40 -36.35
N ILE A 103 1.23 -23.52 -36.47
CA ILE A 103 1.16 -22.55 -37.58
C ILE A 103 1.71 -21.20 -37.12
N THR A 104 2.91 -20.85 -37.58
CA THR A 104 3.48 -19.50 -37.46
C THR A 104 3.12 -18.70 -38.70
N VAL A 105 2.30 -17.67 -38.57
CA VAL A 105 2.02 -16.73 -39.66
C VAL A 105 3.12 -15.67 -39.67
N GLN A 106 4.06 -15.80 -40.61
CA GLN A 106 5.02 -14.76 -40.90
C GLN A 106 4.39 -13.84 -41.95
N SER A 107 3.92 -12.66 -41.53
CA SER A 107 3.48 -11.62 -42.45
C SER A 107 4.73 -10.97 -43.05
N VAL A 108 5.00 -11.30 -44.31
CA VAL A 108 5.82 -10.47 -45.20
C VAL A 108 5.05 -9.23 -45.63
#